data_AF-A0A367AL65-F1
#
_entry.id   AF-A0A367AL65-F1
#
_cell.length_a   1.000
_cell.length_b   1.000
_cell.length_c   1.000
_cell.angle_alpha   90.00
_cell.angle_beta   90.00
_cell.angle_gamma   90.00
#
_symmetry.space_group_name_H-M   'P 1'
#
loop_
_entity.id
_entity.type
_entity.pdbx_description
1 polymer ?
#
loop_
_entity_poly.entity_id
_entity_poly.type
_entity_poly.pdbx_seq_one_letter_code
_entity_poly.pdbx_strand_id
1 'polypeptide(L)'
;MVVSGELDVVGGELFVAVLDHVRSSGPGTVAVDLSGVSFVDTHGLTPALQPDVVLVDASRVVDRLLTLMGQPAVGAGRRPGGGRGCT
;
A
#
# COMPACT_ATOMS: atom_id res chain seq x y z
N MET A 1 0.06 4.49 -8.94
CA MET A 1 0.70 5.73 -8.44
C MET A 1 1.82 5.34 -7.49
N VAL A 2 2.88 6.14 -7.40
CA VAL A 2 3.98 5.93 -6.44
C VAL A 2 3.86 6.99 -5.34
N VAL A 3 3.97 6.56 -4.09
CA VAL A 3 3.98 7.44 -2.91
C VAL A 3 5.33 7.30 -2.23
N SER A 4 5.92 8.43 -1.84
CA SER A 4 7.23 8.46 -1.19
C SER A 4 7.28 9.55 -0.13
N GLY A 5 8.20 9.40 0.82
CA GLY A 5 8.30 10.29 1.98
C GLY A 5 7.50 9.77 3.17
N GLU A 6 6.84 10.66 3.89
CA GLU A 6 6.15 10.34 5.14
C GLU A 6 4.64 10.26 4.94
N LEU A 7 4.02 9.20 5.47
CA LEU A 7 2.57 9.02 5.57
C LEU A 7 2.14 9.11 7.03
N ASP A 8 2.23 10.31 7.58
CA ASP A 8 1.65 10.70 8.86
C ASP A 8 0.25 11.32 8.65
N VAL A 9 -0.27 12.04 9.64
CA VAL A 9 -1.57 12.75 9.53
C VAL A 9 -1.57 13.74 8.35
N VAL A 10 -0.49 14.50 8.15
CA VAL A 10 -0.42 15.53 7.09
C VAL A 10 -0.22 14.88 5.72
N GLY A 11 0.68 13.90 5.62
CA GLY A 11 0.89 13.11 4.41
C GLY A 11 -0.38 12.34 4.00
N GLY A 12 -1.15 11.87 4.99
CA GLY A 12 -2.43 11.22 4.80
C GLY A 12 -3.48 12.11 4.13
N GLU A 13 -3.63 13.36 4.56
CA GLU A 13 -4.57 14.32 3.95
C GLU A 13 -4.24 14.58 2.47
N LEU A 14 -2.95 14.77 2.16
CA LEU A 14 -2.51 14.93 0.78
C LEU A 14 -2.77 13.67 -0.04
N PHE A 15 -2.51 12.50 0.53
CA PHE A 15 -2.74 11.23 -0.14
C PHE A 15 -4.23 11.01 -0.46
N VAL A 16 -5.13 11.39 0.44
CA VAL A 16 -6.59 11.38 0.18
C VAL A 16 -6.94 12.30 -0.99
N ALA A 17 -6.44 13.54 -1.00
CA ALA A 17 -6.73 14.48 -2.07
C ALA A 17 -6.27 13.98 -3.44
N VAL A 18 -5.09 13.34 -3.49
CA VAL A 18 -4.57 12.73 -4.72
C VAL A 18 -5.40 11.51 -5.14
N LEU A 19 -5.80 10.65 -4.19
CA LEU A 19 -6.69 9.51 -4.48
C LEU A 19 -8.02 9.97 -5.07
N ASP A 20 -8.63 11.00 -4.49
CA ASP A 20 -9.91 11.54 -4.98
C ASP A 20 -9.77 12.15 -6.38
N HIS A 21 -8.66 12.84 -6.64
CA HIS A 21 -8.35 13.31 -7.98
C HIS A 21 -8.22 12.14 -8.98
N VAL A 22 -7.50 11.08 -8.63
CA VAL A 22 -7.35 9.89 -9.49
C VAL A 22 -8.71 9.23 -9.74
N ARG A 23 -9.54 9.07 -8.71
CA ARG A 23 -10.90 8.51 -8.84
C ARG A 23 -11.79 9.34 -9.77
N SER A 24 -11.64 10.66 -9.74
CA SER A 24 -12.39 11.55 -10.63
C SER A 24 -12.01 11.41 -12.11
N SER A 25 -10.82 10.86 -12.40
CA SER A 25 -10.31 10.68 -13.76
C SER A 25 -10.84 9.43 -14.46
N GLY A 26 -11.46 8.50 -13.72
CA GLY A 26 -12.09 7.31 -14.30
C GLY A 26 -12.41 6.22 -13.26
N PRO A 27 -13.34 5.30 -13.58
CA PRO A 27 -13.66 4.18 -12.70
C PRO A 27 -12.53 3.16 -12.70
N GLY A 28 -12.25 2.56 -11.54
CA GLY A 28 -11.34 1.42 -11.44
C GLY A 28 -10.61 1.34 -10.10
N THR A 29 -9.86 0.27 -9.95
CA THR A 29 -8.95 0.05 -8.82
C THR A 29 -7.71 0.93 -8.95
N VAL A 30 -7.28 1.55 -7.86
CA VAL A 30 -6.07 2.38 -7.81
C VAL A 30 -4.90 1.53 -7.30
N ALA A 31 -3.95 1.23 -8.18
CA ALA A 31 -2.70 0.59 -7.79
C ALA A 31 -1.77 1.61 -7.11
N VAL A 32 -1.27 1.31 -5.91
CA VAL A 32 -0.42 2.21 -5.11
C VAL A 32 0.86 1.50 -4.68
N ASP A 33 1.99 2.09 -5.02
CA ASP A 33 3.33 1.66 -4.62
C ASP A 33 3.78 2.52 -3.41
N LEU A 34 4.04 1.86 -2.28
CA LEU A 34 4.50 2.46 -1.03
C LEU A 34 5.95 2.12 -0.70
N SER A 35 6.73 1.60 -1.66
CA SER A 35 8.15 1.24 -1.48
C SER A 35 9.02 2.45 -1.10
N GLY A 36 8.63 3.66 -1.51
CA GLY A 36 9.32 4.91 -1.21
C GLY A 36 8.95 5.56 0.13
N VAL A 37 8.06 4.95 0.92
CA VAL A 37 7.60 5.52 2.20
C VAL A 37 8.63 5.26 3.30
N SER A 38 9.15 6.33 3.92
CA SER A 38 10.18 6.27 4.97
C SER A 38 9.60 6.22 6.38
N PHE A 39 8.39 6.73 6.57
CA PHE A 39 7.67 6.72 7.84
C PHE A 39 6.16 6.61 7.60
N VAL A 40 5.45 5.92 8.50
CA VAL A 40 4.00 5.76 8.40
C VAL A 40 3.37 5.57 9.78
N ASP A 41 2.20 6.18 9.99
CA ASP A 41 1.32 5.89 11.11
C ASP A 41 -0.05 5.36 10.64
N THR A 42 -0.93 4.99 11.58
CA THR A 42 -2.23 4.42 11.25
C THR A 42 -3.15 5.39 10.50
N HIS A 43 -3.06 6.69 10.78
CA HIS A 43 -3.90 7.70 10.13
C HIS A 43 -3.45 7.90 8.68
N GLY A 44 -2.14 8.05 8.45
CA GLY A 44 -1.60 8.21 7.11
C GLY A 44 -1.77 6.98 6.21
N LEU A 45 -1.83 5.77 6.79
CA LEU A 45 -2.06 4.54 6.03
C LEU A 45 -3.54 4.26 5.72
N THR A 46 -4.47 4.77 6.52
CA THR A 46 -5.92 4.48 6.38
C THR A 46 -6.47 4.65 4.96
N PRO A 47 -6.10 5.69 4.18
CA PRO A 47 -6.58 5.85 2.79
C PRO A 47 -6.13 4.71 1.87
N ALA A 48 -4.99 4.07 2.16
CA ALA A 48 -4.44 2.97 1.37
C ALA A 48 -5.15 1.62 1.63
N LEU A 49 -6.00 1.55 2.67
CA LEU A 49 -6.73 0.35 3.08
C LEU A 49 -8.17 0.32 2.54
N GLN A 50 -8.51 1.25 1.65
CA GLN A 50 -9.83 1.30 1.04
C GLN A 50 -10.01 0.15 0.03
N PRO A 51 -11.24 -0.38 -0.16
CA PRO A 51 -11.49 -1.55 -1.02
C PRO A 51 -11.11 -1.37 -2.49
N ASP A 52 -11.05 -0.13 -2.96
CA ASP A 52 -10.67 0.24 -4.32
C ASP A 52 -9.17 0.48 -4.49
N VAL A 53 -8.37 0.35 -3.43
CA VAL A 53 -6.91 0.51 -3.46
C VAL A 53 -6.23 -0.86 -3.43
N VAL A 54 -5.28 -1.07 -4.33
CA VAL A 54 -4.40 -2.24 -4.35
C VAL A 54 -2.97 -1.79 -4.09
N LEU A 55 -2.40 -2.25 -2.98
CA LEU A 55 -0.99 -2.05 -2.68
C LEU A 55 -0.15 -2.98 -3.55
N VAL A 56 0.73 -2.43 -4.39
CA VAL A 56 1.56 -3.21 -5.32
C VAL A 56 2.93 -3.56 -4.73
N ASP A 57 3.47 -2.67 -3.90
CA ASP A 57 4.71 -2.85 -3.15
C ASP A 57 4.68 -1.97 -1.89
N ALA A 58 5.50 -2.31 -0.90
CA ALA A 58 5.58 -1.58 0.36
C ALA A 58 6.99 -1.53 0.93
N SER A 59 7.30 -0.44 1.61
CA SER A 59 8.52 -0.37 2.41
C SER A 59 8.41 -1.22 3.68
N ARG A 60 9.53 -1.56 4.29
CA ARG A 60 9.55 -2.36 5.53
C ARG A 60 8.77 -1.74 6.68
N VAL A 61 8.71 -0.41 6.76
CA VAL A 61 7.95 0.28 7.82
C VAL A 61 6.44 0.15 7.61
N VAL A 62 5.99 0.19 6.35
CA VAL A 62 4.60 -0.06 5.96
C VAL A 62 4.20 -1.51 6.22
N ASP A 63 5.01 -2.48 5.77
CA ASP A 63 4.74 -3.90 6.02
C ASP A 63 4.67 -4.24 7.52
N ARG A 64 5.55 -3.62 8.32
CA ARG A 64 5.53 -3.79 9.76
C ARG A 64 4.23 -3.26 10.36
N LEU A 65 3.78 -2.08 9.94
CA LEU A 65 2.52 -1.51 10.45
C LEU A 65 1.31 -2.35 10.03
N LEU A 66 1.23 -2.79 8.77
CA LEU A 66 0.20 -3.69 8.29
C LEU A 66 0.12 -4.97 9.13
N THR A 67 1.27 -5.58 9.39
CA THR A 67 1.36 -6.78 10.24
C THR A 67 0.84 -6.52 11.65
N LEU A 68 1.20 -5.39 12.26
CA LEU A 68 0.71 -4.99 13.59
C LEU A 68 -0.80 -4.73 13.61
N MET A 69 -1.37 -4.28 12.50
CA MET A 69 -2.80 -4.08 12.31
C MET A 69 -3.55 -5.38 11.96
N GLY A 70 -2.86 -6.52 11.89
CA GLY A 70 -3.44 -7.80 11.46
C GLY A 70 -3.80 -7.83 9.96
N GLN A 71 -3.28 -6.89 9.18
CA GLN A 71 -3.45 -6.83 7.72
C GLN A 71 -2.37 -7.68 7.02
N PRO A 72 -2.66 -8.21 5.82
CA PRO A 72 -1.66 -8.91 5.04
C PRO A 72 -0.55 -7.95 4.60
N ALA A 73 0.71 -8.36 4.77
CA ALA A 73 1.86 -7.65 4.20
C ALA A 73 1.82 -7.70 2.67
N VAL A 74 2.35 -6.64 2.02
CA VAL A 74 2.32 -6.47 0.57
C VAL A 74 3.41 -7.34 -0.05
N GLY A 75 3.15 -8.64 -0.10
CA GLY A 75 4.14 -9.65 -0.49
C GLY A 75 3.89 -11.04 0.09
N ALA A 76 3.02 -11.16 1.11
CA ALA A 76 2.60 -12.45 1.64
C ALA A 76 1.85 -13.33 0.62
N GLY A 77 1.39 -12.72 -0.50
CA GLY A 77 0.80 -13.42 -1.65
C GLY A 77 1.78 -13.78 -2.78
N ARG A 78 3.07 -13.41 -2.71
CA ARG A 78 4.06 -13.72 -3.76
C ARG A 78 4.99 -14.87 -3.35
N ARG A 79 4.48 -16.10 -3.41
CA ARG A 79 5.31 -17.27 -3.75
C ARG A 79 4.84 -17.87 -5.09
N PRO A 80 5.44 -17.49 -6.23
CA PRO A 80 5.36 -18.29 -7.44
C PRO A 80 6.34 -19.47 -7.31
N GLY A 81 5.80 -20.70 -7.32
CA GLY A 81 6.48 -21.92 -7.79
C GLY A 81 7.84 -22.27 -7.20
N GLY A 82 7.84 -22.98 -6.07
CA GLY A 82 8.99 -23.76 -5.58
C GLY A 82 8.72 -25.26 -5.59
N GLY A 83 8.01 -25.75 -6.61
CA GLY A 83 7.79 -27.18 -6.82
C GLY A 83 9.08 -27.82 -7.32
N ARG A 84 9.89 -28.34 -6.41
CA ARG A 84 10.87 -29.38 -6.77
C ARG A 84 10.07 -30.63 -7.11
N GLY A 85 9.75 -30.80 -8.38
CA GLY A 85 9.42 -32.10 -8.93
C GLY A 85 10.69 -32.93 -8.94
N CYS A 86 10.74 -33.95 -8.08
CA CYS A 86 11.65 -35.07 -8.26
C CYS A 86 11.05 -35.95 -9.37
N THR A 87 11.75 -36.04 -10.50
CA THR A 87 11.69 -37.15 -11.46
C THR A 87 13.11 -37.62 -11.68
#